data_AF-A0A2L0PNC6-F1
#
_entry.id   AF-A0A2L0PNC6-F1
#
_cell.length_a   1.000
_cell.length_b   1.000
_cell.length_c   1.000
_cell.angle_alpha   90.00
_cell.angle_beta   90.00
_cell.angle_gamma   90.00
#
_symmetry.space_group_name_H-M   'P 1'
#
loop_
_entity.id
_entity.type
_entity.pdbx_description
1 polymer ?
#
loop_
_entity_poly.entity_id
_entity_poly.type
_entity_poly.pdbx_seq_one_letter_code
_entity_poly.pdbx_strand_id
1 'polypeptide(L)'
;MKCDWNLIYAILLILEEKGSAALPSNQIKIEKFSTEQIHYHCQLLYEREFISGKKMSNGNEKYINIINMTWEGHEFLDSLRAEPI
;
A
#
# COMPACT_ATOMS: atom_id res chain seq x y z
N MET A 1 4.75 14.36 -0.03
CA MET A 1 4.66 14.14 -1.50
C MET A 1 3.20 14.31 -1.91
N LYS A 2 2.88 14.52 -3.20
CA LYS A 2 1.48 14.58 -3.63
C LYS A 2 0.90 13.15 -3.64
N CYS A 3 -0.34 13.00 -3.20
CA CYS A 3 -1.09 11.76 -3.31
C CYS A 3 -1.27 11.38 -4.79
N ASP A 4 -0.81 10.20 -5.18
CA ASP A 4 -0.92 9.64 -6.53
C ASP A 4 -1.89 8.46 -6.51
N TRP A 5 -3.06 8.65 -7.10
CA TRP A 5 -4.12 7.64 -7.12
C TRP A 5 -3.75 6.41 -7.95
N ASN A 6 -2.95 6.56 -9.01
CA ASN A 6 -2.49 5.42 -9.81
C ASN A 6 -1.55 4.54 -8.98
N LEU A 7 -0.69 5.16 -8.18
CA LEU A 7 0.20 4.42 -7.28
C LEU A 7 -0.58 3.73 -6.17
N ILE A 8 -1.57 4.41 -5.58
CA ILE A 8 -2.45 3.79 -4.58
C ILE A 8 -3.17 2.56 -5.15
N TYR A 9 -3.77 2.71 -6.33
CA TYR A 9 -4.45 1.62 -7.02
C TYR A 9 -3.51 0.44 -7.26
N ALA A 10 -2.31 0.69 -7.78
CA ALA A 10 -1.31 -0.34 -8.04
C ALA A 10 -0.83 -1.05 -6.75
N ILE A 11 -0.66 -0.33 -5.64
CA ILE A 11 -0.30 -0.93 -4.34
C ILE A 11 -1.41 -1.86 -3.86
N LEU A 12 -2.67 -1.40 -3.87
CA LEU A 12 -3.81 -2.17 -3.39
C LEU A 12 -4.04 -3.43 -4.22
N LEU A 13 -3.86 -3.37 -5.55
CA LEU A 13 -3.89 -4.55 -6.42
C LEU A 13 -2.83 -5.58 -6.04
N ILE A 14 -1.57 -5.17 -5.82
CA ILE A 14 -0.50 -6.08 -5.40
C ILE A 14 -0.82 -6.74 -4.06
N LEU A 15 -1.42 -5.99 -3.13
CA LEU A 15 -1.81 -6.52 -1.83
C LEU A 15 -2.97 -7.52 -1.95
N GLU A 16 -3.95 -7.25 -2.82
CA GLU A 16 -5.05 -8.17 -3.10
C GLU A 16 -4.54 -9.48 -3.74
N GLU A 17 -3.65 -9.40 -4.73
CA GLU A 17 -3.05 -10.58 -5.39
C GLU A 17 -2.21 -11.43 -4.43
N LYS A 18 -1.54 -10.80 -3.46
CA LYS A 18 -0.73 -11.50 -2.44
C LYS A 18 -1.56 -12.21 -1.37
N GLY A 19 -2.81 -11.78 -1.16
CA GLY A 19 -3.68 -12.33 -0.11
C GLY A 19 -3.13 -12.09 1.30
N SER A 20 -3.28 -13.08 2.19
CA SER A 20 -2.91 -12.95 3.62
C SER A 20 -1.41 -13.09 3.93
N ALA A 21 -0.54 -13.06 2.91
CA ALA A 21 0.90 -13.12 3.12
C ALA A 21 1.43 -11.72 3.49
N ALA A 22 2.14 -11.61 4.61
CA ALA A 22 2.71 -10.35 5.03
C ALA A 22 3.69 -9.79 3.97
N LEU A 23 3.52 -8.52 3.60
CA LEU A 23 4.31 -7.84 2.59
C LEU A 23 4.92 -6.55 3.15
N PRO A 24 6.25 -6.51 3.35
CA PRO A 24 6.95 -5.28 3.69
C PRO A 24 6.83 -4.21 2.60
N SER A 25 6.47 -2.97 2.96
CA SER A 25 6.29 -1.87 1.99
C SER A 25 7.55 -1.56 1.17
N ASN A 26 8.74 -1.84 1.72
CA ASN A 26 10.02 -1.66 1.03
C ASN A 26 10.35 -2.79 0.04
N GLN A 27 9.57 -3.89 0.03
CA GLN A 27 9.69 -4.98 -0.94
C GLN A 27 8.69 -4.84 -2.10
N ILE A 28 7.71 -3.93 -2.00
CA ILE A 28 6.80 -3.60 -3.10
C ILE A 28 7.60 -2.89 -4.19
N LYS A 29 7.47 -3.37 -5.42
CA LYS A 29 8.11 -2.78 -6.61
C LYS A 29 7.05 -2.48 -7.65
N ILE A 30 6.92 -1.21 -8.01
CA ILE A 30 6.02 -0.74 -9.06
C ILE A 30 6.87 0.09 -10.02
N GLU A 31 6.78 -0.20 -11.31
CA GLU A 31 7.56 0.51 -12.32
C GLU A 31 7.31 2.01 -12.24
N LYS A 32 8.35 2.82 -12.48
CA LYS A 32 8.30 4.30 -12.47
C LYS A 32 8.13 4.96 -11.09
N PHE A 33 8.04 4.18 -10.00
CA PHE A 33 7.96 4.72 -8.65
C PHE A 33 9.17 4.29 -7.79
N SER A 34 9.69 5.22 -7.00
CA SER A 34 10.75 4.96 -6.03
C SER A 34 10.21 4.24 -4.79
N THR A 35 11.09 3.56 -4.05
CA THR A 35 10.74 2.95 -2.75
C THR A 35 10.19 3.98 -1.77
N GLU A 36 10.68 5.23 -1.81
CA GLU A 36 10.18 6.33 -0.97
C GLU A 36 8.76 6.75 -1.36
N GLN A 37 8.45 6.83 -2.67
CA GLN A 37 7.08 7.05 -3.16
C GLN A 37 6.14 5.96 -2.66
N ILE A 38 6.53 4.70 -2.83
CA ILE A 38 5.72 3.55 -2.41
C ILE A 38 5.52 3.56 -0.89
N HIS A 39 6.59 3.79 -0.10
CA HIS A 39 6.51 3.84 1.35
C HIS A 39 5.58 4.95 1.83
N TYR A 40 5.67 6.15 1.25
CA TYR A 40 4.79 7.27 1.57
C TYR A 40 3.31 6.92 1.35
N HIS A 41 2.97 6.27 0.24
CA HIS A 41 1.57 5.88 -0.03
C HIS A 41 1.11 4.73 0.87
N CYS A 42 1.99 3.77 1.18
CA CYS A 42 1.68 2.75 2.18
C CYS A 42 1.41 3.38 3.56
N GLN A 43 2.14 4.45 3.93
CA GLN A 43 1.86 5.18 5.17
C GLN A 43 0.48 5.82 5.16
N LEU A 44 0.08 6.48 4.07
CA LEU A 44 -1.26 7.07 3.96
C LEU A 44 -2.37 6.02 4.06
N LEU A 45 -2.20 4.89 3.38
CA LEU A 45 -3.14 3.77 3.43
C LEU A 45 -3.24 3.18 4.85
N TYR A 46 -2.11 3.06 5.55
CA TYR A 46 -2.06 2.57 6.92
C TYR A 46 -2.72 3.55 7.91
N GLU A 47 -2.47 4.85 7.75
CA GLU A 47 -3.05 5.89 8.61
C GLU A 47 -4.56 6.03 8.45
N ARG A 48 -5.10 5.67 7.28
CA ARG A 48 -6.53 5.62 7.01
C ARG A 48 -7.16 4.24 7.24
N GLU A 49 -6.39 3.32 7.81
CA GLU A 49 -6.84 1.97 8.12
C GLU A 49 -7.35 1.20 6.89
N PHE A 50 -6.91 1.55 5.67
CA PHE A 50 -7.17 0.76 4.46
C PHE A 50 -6.28 -0.48 4.39
N ILE A 51 -5.12 -0.44 5.07
CA ILE A 51 -4.24 -1.59 5.24
C ILE A 51 -3.89 -1.73 6.72
N SER A 52 -3.77 -2.97 7.16
CA SER A 52 -3.34 -3.33 8.51
C SER A 52 -1.92 -3.85 8.50
N GLY A 53 -1.16 -3.60 9.56
CA GLY A 53 0.23 -4.00 9.62
C GLY A 53 0.95 -3.51 10.86
N LYS A 54 2.29 -3.56 10.82
CA LYS A 54 3.14 -3.00 11.87
C LYS A 54 4.20 -2.11 11.26
N LYS A 55 4.42 -0.92 11.85
CA LYS A 55 5.59 -0.10 11.53
C LYS A 55 6.84 -0.80 12.06
N MET A 56 7.81 -1.00 11.19
CA MET A 56 9.07 -1.69 11.46
C MET A 56 10.25 -0.77 11.13
N SER A 57 11.38 -1.03 11.76
CA SER A 57 12.65 -0.35 11.48
C SER A 57 13.76 -1.39 11.41
N ASN A 58 14.60 -1.32 10.39
CA ASN A 58 15.81 -2.13 10.26
C ASN A 58 17.00 -1.19 9.95
N GLY A 59 17.81 -0.90 10.97
CA GLY A 59 18.83 0.16 10.88
C GLY A 59 18.19 1.50 10.54
N ASN A 60 18.63 2.11 9.44
CA ASN A 60 18.12 3.40 8.95
C ASN A 60 16.85 3.26 8.08
N GLU A 61 16.42 2.03 7.75
CA GLU A 61 15.27 1.79 6.91
C GLU A 61 13.99 1.65 7.75
N LYS A 62 12.96 2.43 7.43
CA LYS A 62 11.63 2.34 8.03
C LYS A 62 10.65 1.82 6.99
N TYR A 63 9.81 0.87 7.37
CA TYR A 63 8.82 0.28 6.48
C TYR A 63 7.58 -0.15 7.26
N ILE A 64 6.49 -0.43 6.54
CA ILE A 64 5.29 -1.04 7.12
C ILE A 64 5.32 -2.51 6.71
N ASN A 65 5.31 -3.42 7.68
CA ASN A 65 5.06 -4.83 7.43
C ASN A 65 3.54 -5.01 7.33
N ILE A 66 3.02 -4.97 6.11
CA ILE A 66 1.58 -5.02 5.81
C ILE A 66 1.12 -6.46 6.00
N ILE A 67 0.10 -6.69 6.82
CA ILE A 67 -0.41 -8.03 7.14
C ILE A 67 -1.59 -8.36 6.23
N ASN A 68 -2.58 -7.46 6.15
CA ASN A 68 -3.78 -7.63 5.33
C ASN A 68 -4.32 -6.26 4.87
N MET A 69 -5.06 -6.25 3.78
CA MET A 69 -5.98 -5.17 3.46
C MET A 69 -7.22 -5.26 4.37
N THR A 70 -7.73 -4.12 4.83
CA THR A 70 -8.97 -4.09 5.63
C THR A 70 -10.19 -4.16 4.73
N TRP A 71 -11.38 -4.34 5.31
CA TRP A 71 -12.62 -4.31 4.54
C TRP A 71 -12.80 -2.98 3.81
N GLU A 72 -12.53 -1.88 4.51
CA GLU A 72 -12.57 -0.52 3.97
C GLU A 72 -11.55 -0.34 2.84
N GLY A 73 -10.39 -1.00 2.92
CA GLY A 73 -9.40 -1.03 1.85
C GLY A 73 -9.91 -1.76 0.59
N HIS A 74 -10.64 -2.87 0.77
CA HIS A 74 -11.29 -3.57 -0.34
C HIS A 74 -12.40 -2.74 -0.98
N GLU A 75 -13.29 -2.14 -0.19
CA GLU A 75 -14.34 -1.25 -0.72
C GLU A 75 -13.76 -0.05 -1.46
N PHE A 76 -12.68 0.50 -0.93
CA PHE A 76 -11.97 1.60 -1.58
C PHE A 76 -11.33 1.16 -2.90
N LEU A 77 -10.66 0.00 -2.94
CA LEU A 77 -10.13 -0.55 -4.19
C LEU A 77 -11.23 -0.79 -5.23
N ASP A 78 -12.39 -1.31 -4.82
CA ASP A 78 -13.53 -1.52 -5.71
C ASP A 78 -14.09 -0.19 -6.24
N SER A 79 -14.12 0.87 -5.42
CA SER A 79 -14.51 2.20 -5.89
C SER A 79 -13.57 2.74 -6.99
N LEU A 80 -12.27 2.48 -6.88
CA LEU A 80 -11.27 2.86 -7.89
C LEU A 80 -11.40 2.05 -9.19
N ARG A 81 -11.99 0.85 -9.15
CA ARG A 81 -12.28 0.05 -10.35
C ARG A 81 -13.52 0.55 -11.09
N ALA A 82 -14.49 1.04 -10.34
CA ALA A 82 -15.76 1.53 -10.88
C ALA A 82 -15.62 2.89 -11.58
N GLU A 83 -14.63 3.70 -11.18
CA GLU A 83 -14.32 4.99 -11.80
C GLU A 83 -13.01 4.88 -12.62
N PRO A 84 -13.06 4.95 -13.97
CA PRO A 84 -11.84 4.97 -14.75
C PRO A 84 -11.01 6.22 -14.41
N ILE A 85 -9.78 5.98 -13.92
CA ILE A 85 -8.78 6.97 -13.51
C ILE A 85 -8.16 7.68 -14.73
#